data_AF-A0A369UQJ9-F1
#
_entry.id   AF-A0A369UQJ9-F1
#
_cell.length_a   1.000
_cell.length_b   1.000
_cell.length_c   1.000
_cell.angle_alpha   90.00
_cell.angle_beta   90.00
_cell.angle_gamma   90.00
#
_symmetry.space_group_name_H-M   'P 1'
#
loop_
_entity.id
_entity.type
_entity.pdbx_description
1 polymer ?
#
loop_
_entity_poly.entity_id
_entity_poly.type
_entity_poly.pdbx_seq_one_letter_code
_entity_poly.pdbx_strand_id
1 'polypeptide(L)'
;MKRIHLPKFLDYIPPIIAFAAAVVAIVGTPKWDGTAVGIAKITPLGWLVLGIGLMALMATVLITARNSREHAQQWQTRERILATGKAQLLRAVLHTIHPLSSSFIWRNQCDAPESPADFLHPSRRETLAALELTSVSPYKDGSFEDIKWHQMLERAATEGASRIVTTLQIFSTYFPAEIIETATQFLNCEFLQMRLLRINDLVNANTHFNKARPVPFFMVKEDEMHNQSYEEFWMLTASAMTLCGAEVSKGQPLFGRP
;
A
#
# COMPACT_ATOMS: atom_id res chain seq x y z
N MET A 1 14.84 -1.93 -9.76
CA MET A 1 15.14 -2.63 -11.04
C MET A 1 14.25 -2.07 -12.14
N LYS A 2 14.76 -1.20 -13.02
CA LYS A 2 14.02 -0.71 -14.20
C LYS A 2 13.93 -1.86 -15.22
N ARG A 3 12.76 -2.48 -15.37
CA ARG A 3 12.54 -3.44 -16.47
C ARG A 3 12.41 -2.67 -17.77
N ILE A 4 13.33 -2.94 -18.68
CA ILE A 4 13.27 -2.52 -20.08
C ILE A 4 11.94 -3.07 -20.62
N HIS A 5 11.03 -2.18 -21.01
CA HIS A 5 9.86 -2.58 -21.80
C HIS A 5 10.39 -3.07 -23.16
N LEU A 6 10.67 -4.37 -23.27
CA LEU A 6 10.82 -4.98 -24.58
C LEU A 6 9.50 -4.71 -25.33
N PRO A 7 9.55 -4.14 -26.55
CA PRO A 7 8.35 -3.95 -27.34
C PRO A 7 7.66 -5.30 -27.54
N LYS A 8 6.34 -5.35 -27.30
CA LYS A 8 5.44 -6.51 -27.42
C LYS A 8 5.63 -7.32 -28.72
N PHE A 9 6.26 -6.74 -29.72
CA PHE A 9 6.62 -7.35 -30.99
C PHE A 9 7.63 -8.52 -30.87
N LEU A 10 8.55 -8.47 -29.89
CA LEU A 10 9.62 -9.47 -29.75
C LEU A 10 9.13 -10.89 -29.43
N ASP A 11 7.98 -11.02 -28.76
CA ASP A 11 7.37 -12.32 -28.45
C ASP A 11 6.78 -13.02 -29.70
N TYR A 12 6.61 -12.29 -30.81
CA TYR A 12 6.11 -12.83 -32.08
C TYR A 12 7.22 -13.16 -33.08
N ILE A 13 8.47 -12.76 -32.81
CA ILE A 13 9.60 -12.91 -33.74
C ILE A 13 10.05 -14.38 -33.90
N PRO A 14 10.18 -15.21 -32.85
CA PRO A 14 10.69 -16.57 -33.00
C PRO A 14 9.85 -17.48 -33.92
N PRO A 15 8.50 -17.50 -33.85
CA PRO A 15 7.67 -18.28 -34.77
C PRO A 15 7.80 -17.81 -36.23
N ILE A 16 7.92 -16.50 -36.46
CA ILE A 16 8.06 -15.90 -37.80
C ILE A 16 9.41 -16.28 -38.42
N ILE A 17 10.51 -16.19 -37.66
CA ILE A 17 11.85 -16.58 -38.11
C ILE A 17 11.90 -18.09 -38.40
N ALA A 18 11.30 -18.92 -37.54
CA ALA A 18 11.26 -20.37 -37.73
C ALA A 18 10.50 -20.77 -39.02
N PHE A 19 9.36 -20.12 -39.30
CA PHE A 19 8.62 -20.36 -40.54
C PHE A 19 9.39 -19.87 -41.78
N ALA A 20 10.01 -18.68 -41.72
CA ALA A 20 10.83 -18.19 -42.82
C ALA A 20 12.02 -19.12 -43.13
N ALA A 21 12.67 -19.66 -42.09
CA ALA A 21 13.74 -20.65 -42.25
C ALA A 21 13.23 -21.96 -42.89
N ALA A 22 12.03 -22.42 -42.51
CA ALA A 22 11.40 -23.59 -43.11
C ALA A 22 11.06 -23.38 -44.59
N VAL A 23 10.56 -22.19 -44.96
CA VAL A 23 10.30 -21.81 -46.37
C VAL A 23 11.59 -21.87 -47.19
N VAL A 24 12.68 -21.27 -46.68
CA VAL A 24 13.99 -21.27 -47.37
C VAL A 24 14.54 -22.69 -47.54
N ALA A 25 14.39 -23.55 -46.53
CA ALA A 25 14.83 -24.95 -46.59
C ALA A 25 14.05 -25.78 -47.63
N ILE A 26 12.73 -25.57 -47.76
CA ILE A 26 11.87 -26.26 -48.74
C ILE A 26 12.18 -25.81 -50.18
N VAL A 27 12.49 -24.53 -50.38
CA VAL A 27 12.89 -23.99 -51.70
C VAL A 27 14.32 -24.43 -52.08
N GLY A 28 15.16 -24.78 -51.11
CA GLY A 28 16.58 -25.13 -51.30
C GLY A 28 16.90 -26.63 -51.53
N THR A 29 15.95 -27.55 -51.42
CA THR A 29 16.18 -29.03 -51.49
C THR A 29 15.56 -29.69 -52.76
N PRO A 30 16.01 -30.88 -53.22
CA PRO A 30 16.22 -31.16 -54.65
C PRO A 30 14.94 -31.28 -55.49
N LYS A 31 15.12 -30.93 -56.77
CA LYS A 31 14.11 -30.49 -57.73
C LYS A 31 13.30 -31.66 -58.31
N TRP A 32 11.97 -31.55 -58.32
CA TRP A 32 11.09 -32.42 -59.11
C TRP A 32 11.16 -32.09 -60.62
N ASP A 33 11.48 -30.85 -60.96
CA ASP A 33 11.63 -30.39 -62.33
C ASP A 33 12.87 -29.48 -62.47
N GLY A 34 13.78 -29.84 -63.38
CA GLY A 34 15.02 -29.10 -63.64
C GLY A 34 14.80 -27.76 -64.35
N THR A 35 13.61 -27.53 -64.92
CA THR A 35 13.31 -26.39 -65.80
C THR A 35 12.39 -25.34 -65.17
N ALA A 36 11.62 -25.69 -64.13
CA ALA A 36 10.81 -24.74 -63.39
C ALA A 36 11.70 -23.68 -62.72
N VAL A 37 11.23 -22.44 -62.58
CA VAL A 37 11.93 -21.34 -61.88
C VAL A 37 11.00 -20.75 -60.82
N GLY A 38 11.53 -20.45 -59.62
CA GLY A 38 10.74 -19.84 -58.54
C GLY A 38 9.73 -20.78 -57.87
N ILE A 39 8.54 -20.27 -57.56
CA ILE A 39 7.47 -20.93 -56.76
C ILE A 39 6.95 -22.22 -57.44
N ALA A 40 7.11 -22.33 -58.76
CA ALA A 40 6.77 -23.52 -59.54
C ALA A 40 7.65 -24.75 -59.25
N LYS A 41 8.73 -24.61 -58.46
CA LYS A 41 9.62 -25.72 -58.05
C LYS A 41 9.16 -26.51 -56.83
N ILE A 42 8.13 -26.04 -56.12
CA ILE A 42 7.70 -26.63 -54.85
C ILE A 42 6.93 -27.93 -55.13
N THR A 43 7.36 -29.03 -54.50
CA THR A 43 6.66 -30.32 -54.61
C THR A 43 5.26 -30.23 -54.00
N PRO A 44 4.30 -31.07 -54.42
CA PRO A 44 2.97 -31.13 -53.79
C PRO A 44 3.04 -31.34 -52.26
N LEU A 45 4.02 -32.11 -51.79
CA LEU A 45 4.32 -32.30 -50.36
C LEU A 45 4.91 -31.03 -49.71
N GLY A 46 5.74 -30.26 -50.42
CA GLY A 46 6.25 -28.97 -49.95
C GLY A 46 5.15 -27.93 -49.72
N TRP A 47 4.13 -27.90 -50.59
CA TRP A 47 2.93 -27.08 -50.38
C TRP A 47 2.14 -27.49 -49.15
N LEU A 48 2.04 -28.80 -48.88
CA LEU A 48 1.39 -29.32 -47.69
C LEU A 48 2.14 -28.92 -46.40
N VAL A 49 3.48 -29.03 -46.39
CA VAL A 49 4.31 -28.58 -45.27
C VAL A 49 4.20 -27.06 -45.03
N LEU A 50 4.16 -26.26 -46.10
CA LEU A 50 3.95 -24.81 -46.00
C LEU A 50 2.57 -24.48 -45.41
N GLY A 51 1.52 -25.18 -45.85
CA GLY A 51 0.17 -25.01 -45.30
C GLY A 51 0.12 -25.34 -43.81
N ILE A 52 0.72 -26.46 -43.39
CA ILE A 52 0.82 -26.86 -41.97
C ILE A 52 1.65 -25.83 -41.18
N GLY A 53 2.78 -25.39 -41.71
CA GLY A 53 3.63 -24.38 -41.06
C GLY A 53 2.93 -23.04 -40.88
N LEU A 54 2.13 -22.61 -41.86
CA LEU A 54 1.34 -21.39 -41.78
C LEU A 54 0.24 -21.52 -40.72
N MET A 55 -0.47 -22.65 -40.68
CA MET A 55 -1.47 -22.91 -39.65
C MET A 55 -0.85 -22.98 -38.25
N ALA A 56 0.32 -23.59 -38.12
CA ALA A 56 1.06 -23.64 -36.86
C ALA A 56 1.48 -22.23 -36.40
N LEU A 57 2.00 -21.39 -37.30
CA LEU A 57 2.34 -20.00 -37.00
C LEU A 57 1.11 -19.20 -36.57
N MET A 58 -0.01 -19.32 -37.30
CA MET A 58 -1.26 -18.67 -36.93
C MET A 58 -1.75 -19.12 -35.54
N ALA A 59 -1.69 -20.42 -35.24
CA ALA A 59 -2.03 -20.96 -33.93
C ALA A 59 -1.12 -20.42 -32.82
N THR A 60 0.20 -20.38 -33.04
CA THR A 60 1.15 -19.81 -32.06
C THR A 60 0.90 -18.33 -31.81
N VAL A 61 0.69 -17.53 -32.86
CA VAL A 61 0.37 -16.10 -32.72
C VAL A 61 -0.93 -15.89 -31.94
N LEU A 62 -1.97 -16.68 -32.23
CA LEU A 62 -3.24 -16.62 -31.52
C LEU A 62 -3.11 -16.99 -30.04
N ILE A 63 -2.35 -18.05 -29.72
CA ILE A 63 -2.09 -18.47 -28.33
C ILE A 63 -1.29 -17.40 -27.59
N THR A 64 -0.22 -16.87 -28.18
CA THR A 64 0.59 -15.80 -27.59
C THR A 64 -0.24 -14.53 -27.36
N ALA A 65 -1.08 -14.14 -28.32
CA ALA A 65 -1.97 -12.99 -28.17
C ALA A 65 -3.00 -13.20 -27.05
N ARG A 66 -3.56 -14.40 -26.92
CA ARG A 66 -4.48 -14.76 -25.84
C ARG A 66 -3.78 -14.71 -24.48
N ASN A 67 -2.63 -15.37 -24.34
CA ASN A 67 -1.85 -15.37 -23.09
C ASN A 67 -1.42 -13.95 -22.69
N SER A 68 -1.01 -13.12 -23.65
CA SER A 68 -0.67 -11.72 -23.39
C SER A 68 -1.85 -10.91 -22.86
N ARG A 69 -3.06 -11.14 -23.40
CA ARG A 69 -4.30 -10.51 -22.89
C ARG A 69 -4.64 -11.00 -21.49
N GLU A 70 -4.57 -12.30 -21.25
CA GLU A 70 -4.82 -12.90 -19.93
C GLU A 70 -3.84 -12.37 -18.89
N HIS A 71 -2.53 -12.29 -19.21
CA HIS A 71 -1.53 -11.69 -18.35
C HIS A 71 -1.78 -10.19 -18.09
N ALA A 72 -2.19 -9.43 -19.11
CA ALA A 72 -2.53 -8.02 -18.93
C ALA A 72 -3.74 -7.83 -18.00
N GLN A 73 -4.76 -8.68 -18.13
CA GLN A 73 -5.93 -8.67 -17.25
C GLN A 73 -5.58 -9.06 -15.81
N GLN A 74 -4.75 -10.09 -15.63
CA GLN A 74 -4.24 -10.50 -14.32
C GLN A 74 -3.43 -9.36 -13.68
N TRP A 75 -2.58 -8.69 -14.45
CA TRP A 75 -1.80 -7.55 -13.98
C TRP A 75 -2.69 -6.38 -13.55
N GLN A 76 -3.66 -5.98 -14.37
CA GLN A 76 -4.63 -4.93 -14.02
C GLN A 76 -5.43 -5.29 -12.76
N THR A 77 -5.83 -6.55 -12.63
CA THR A 77 -6.53 -7.04 -11.44
C THR A 77 -5.65 -6.94 -10.20
N ARG A 78 -4.38 -7.36 -10.32
CA ARG A 78 -3.39 -7.27 -9.24
C ARG A 78 -3.15 -5.81 -8.80
N GLU A 79 -3.02 -4.89 -9.75
CA GLU A 79 -2.87 -3.45 -9.46
C GLU A 79 -4.09 -2.87 -8.75
N ARG A 80 -5.30 -3.24 -9.18
CA ARG A 80 -6.55 -2.79 -8.51
C ARG A 80 -6.67 -3.33 -7.08
N ILE A 81 -6.30 -4.59 -6.87
CA ILE A 81 -6.28 -5.21 -5.53
C ILE A 81 -5.27 -4.49 -4.65
N LEU A 82 -4.06 -4.23 -5.17
CA LEU A 82 -3.03 -3.48 -4.45
C LEU A 82 -3.51 -2.06 -4.09
N ALA A 83 -4.12 -1.34 -5.02
CA ALA A 83 -4.64 0.01 -4.78
C ALA A 83 -5.74 0.00 -3.68
N THR A 84 -6.65 -0.98 -3.74
CA THR A 84 -7.67 -1.18 -2.71
C THR A 84 -7.04 -1.46 -1.35
N GLY A 85 -6.04 -2.36 -1.31
CA GLY A 85 -5.31 -2.69 -0.09
C GLY A 85 -4.62 -1.46 0.51
N LYS A 86 -3.93 -0.66 -0.32
CA LYS A 86 -3.27 0.58 0.12
C LYS A 86 -4.27 1.58 0.69
N ALA A 87 -5.42 1.77 0.04
CA ALA A 87 -6.45 2.68 0.52
C ALA A 87 -7.04 2.22 1.86
N GLN A 88 -7.28 0.91 2.03
CA GLN A 88 -7.76 0.36 3.31
C GLN A 88 -6.72 0.49 4.41
N LEU A 89 -5.44 0.23 4.11
CA LEU A 89 -4.35 0.37 5.05
C LEU A 89 -4.17 1.82 5.49
N LEU A 90 -4.18 2.76 4.54
CA LEU A 90 -4.14 4.20 4.81
C LEU A 90 -5.27 4.62 5.73
N ARG A 91 -6.51 4.22 5.41
CA ARG A 91 -7.68 4.53 6.24
C ARG A 91 -7.55 3.94 7.64
N ALA A 92 -6.99 2.74 7.79
CA ALA A 92 -6.78 2.11 9.09
C ALA A 92 -5.72 2.86 9.92
N VAL A 93 -4.61 3.26 9.31
CA VAL A 93 -3.56 4.08 9.94
C VAL A 93 -4.14 5.43 10.39
N LEU A 94 -4.87 6.12 9.51
CA LEU A 94 -5.53 7.39 9.84
C LEU A 94 -6.55 7.24 10.96
N HIS A 95 -7.30 6.13 10.99
CA HIS A 95 -8.25 5.84 12.05
C HIS A 95 -7.57 5.71 13.41
N THR A 96 -6.41 5.05 13.48
CA THR A 96 -5.63 4.87 14.72
C THR A 96 -5.33 6.21 15.41
N ILE A 97 -5.09 7.26 14.63
CA ILE A 97 -4.66 8.58 15.14
C ILE A 97 -5.73 9.68 15.01
N HIS A 98 -6.91 9.36 14.45
CA HIS A 98 -7.95 10.33 14.13
C HIS A 98 -8.30 11.27 15.30
N PRO A 99 -8.44 10.80 16.55
CA PRO A 99 -8.75 11.70 17.66
C PRO A 99 -7.68 12.75 17.94
N LEU A 100 -6.42 12.52 17.54
CA LEU A 100 -5.34 13.47 17.70
C LEU A 100 -5.27 14.42 16.51
N SER A 101 -5.41 13.92 15.27
CA SER A 101 -5.30 14.75 14.07
C SER A 101 -6.51 15.68 13.86
N SER A 102 -7.73 15.24 14.18
CA SER A 102 -8.97 15.97 13.86
C SER A 102 -9.62 16.68 15.06
N SER A 103 -8.92 16.81 16.18
CA SER A 103 -9.51 17.36 17.40
C SER A 103 -9.51 18.88 17.47
N PHE A 104 -10.46 19.43 18.21
CA PHE A 104 -10.52 20.85 18.56
C PHE A 104 -9.39 21.31 19.52
N ILE A 105 -8.62 20.39 20.14
CA ILE A 105 -7.58 20.72 21.16
C ILE A 105 -6.58 21.74 20.65
N TRP A 106 -6.40 21.78 19.33
CA TRP A 106 -5.48 22.68 18.66
C TRP A 106 -5.96 24.13 18.67
N ARG A 107 -7.26 24.40 18.45
CA ARG A 107 -7.80 25.73 18.05
C ARG A 107 -7.39 26.91 18.92
N ASN A 108 -7.16 26.68 20.21
CA ASN A 108 -6.87 27.75 21.17
C ASN A 108 -5.37 27.89 21.46
N GLN A 109 -4.53 26.96 21.00
CA GLN A 109 -3.11 26.89 21.34
C GLN A 109 -2.20 26.92 20.12
N CYS A 110 -2.61 26.32 19.00
CA CYS A 110 -1.86 26.29 17.75
C CYS A 110 -2.78 25.99 16.54
N ASP A 111 -2.25 26.07 15.31
CA ASP A 111 -3.00 25.67 14.10
C ASP A 111 -3.42 24.19 14.18
N ALA A 112 -4.24 23.61 13.30
CA ALA A 112 -4.43 22.14 13.31
C ALA A 112 -3.18 21.44 12.71
N PRO A 113 -2.81 20.22 13.14
CA PRO A 113 -1.73 19.49 12.48
C PRO A 113 -2.20 19.02 11.11
N GLU A 114 -1.42 19.27 10.06
CA GLU A 114 -1.71 18.87 8.68
C GLU A 114 -1.04 17.52 8.35
N SER A 115 0.06 17.20 9.03
CA SER A 115 0.89 16.01 8.80
C SER A 115 1.35 15.33 10.10
N PRO A 116 1.76 14.05 10.07
CA PRO A 116 2.39 13.39 11.22
C PRO A 116 3.64 14.10 11.73
N ALA A 117 4.40 14.74 10.85
CA ALA A 117 5.62 15.46 11.22
C ALA A 117 5.33 16.67 12.13
N ASP A 118 4.13 17.26 12.05
CA ASP A 118 3.76 18.40 12.89
C ASP A 118 3.72 18.04 14.38
N PHE A 119 3.44 16.77 14.70
CA PHE A 119 3.44 16.26 16.07
C PHE A 119 4.83 16.21 16.69
N LEU A 120 5.89 16.25 15.89
CA LEU A 120 7.28 16.32 16.38
C LEU A 120 7.66 17.76 16.80
N HIS A 121 6.86 18.76 16.45
CA HIS A 121 7.14 20.14 16.83
C HIS A 121 6.87 20.37 18.32
N PRO A 122 7.78 21.04 19.07
CA PRO A 122 7.64 21.23 20.52
C PRO A 122 6.28 21.80 20.95
N SER A 123 5.76 22.78 20.22
CA SER A 123 4.45 23.38 20.54
C SER A 123 3.28 22.40 20.49
N ARG A 124 3.31 21.40 19.57
CA ARG A 124 2.24 20.39 19.50
C ARG A 124 2.35 19.39 20.62
N ARG A 125 3.58 19.04 20.94
CA ARG A 125 3.88 18.18 22.07
C ARG A 125 3.45 18.81 23.40
N GLU A 126 3.69 20.11 23.59
CA GLU A 126 3.20 20.87 24.75
C GLU A 126 1.67 20.88 24.83
N THR A 127 0.98 21.14 23.71
CA THR A 127 -0.49 21.07 23.66
C THR A 127 -1.02 19.67 24.03
N LEU A 128 -0.38 18.61 23.54
CA LEU A 128 -0.71 17.25 23.94
C LEU A 128 -0.39 17.00 25.42
N ALA A 129 0.73 17.50 25.94
CA ALA A 129 1.08 17.34 27.35
C ALA A 129 0.05 17.98 28.30
N ALA A 130 -0.57 19.08 27.88
CA ALA A 130 -1.64 19.75 28.62
C ALA A 130 -2.99 19.01 28.53
N LEU A 131 -3.13 17.99 27.68
CA LEU A 131 -4.37 17.24 27.53
C LEU A 131 -4.64 16.37 28.76
N GLU A 132 -5.79 16.62 29.40
CA GLU A 132 -6.29 15.79 30.49
C GLU A 132 -7.12 14.62 29.96
N LEU A 133 -6.62 13.40 30.12
CA LEU A 133 -7.22 12.18 29.61
C LEU A 133 -8.60 11.86 30.21
N THR A 134 -8.85 12.30 31.44
CA THR A 134 -10.12 12.12 32.16
C THR A 134 -11.19 13.14 31.79
N SER A 135 -10.81 14.19 31.05
CA SER A 135 -11.73 15.20 30.55
C SER A 135 -12.55 14.70 29.36
N VAL A 136 -13.67 15.37 29.13
CA VAL A 136 -14.57 15.13 27.99
C VAL A 136 -13.85 15.44 26.67
N SER A 137 -14.06 14.58 25.67
CA SER A 137 -13.63 14.80 24.29
C SER A 137 -14.49 15.89 23.61
N PRO A 138 -13.88 16.89 22.97
CA PRO A 138 -14.64 17.96 22.34
C PRO A 138 -14.47 17.88 20.83
N TYR A 139 -15.27 17.06 20.17
CA TYR A 139 -15.52 17.35 18.76
C TYR A 139 -16.42 18.58 18.66
N LYS A 140 -16.20 19.37 17.60
CA LYS A 140 -16.87 20.66 17.40
C LYS A 140 -18.40 20.55 17.38
N ASP A 141 -18.91 19.43 16.91
CA ASP A 141 -20.32 19.14 16.66
C ASP A 141 -21.03 18.53 17.86
N GLY A 142 -20.34 18.36 18.99
CA GLY A 142 -20.87 17.71 20.18
C GLY A 142 -20.98 16.18 20.04
N SER A 143 -20.57 15.63 18.89
CA SER A 143 -20.44 14.18 18.72
C SER A 143 -19.43 13.71 19.75
N PHE A 144 -19.86 12.95 20.75
CA PHE A 144 -19.01 12.37 21.79
C PHE A 144 -18.68 13.27 23.01
N GLU A 145 -19.49 14.28 23.34
CA GLU A 145 -19.36 15.05 24.60
C GLU A 145 -19.43 14.19 25.87
N ASP A 146 -19.99 12.98 25.82
CA ASP A 146 -20.02 12.09 26.98
C ASP A 146 -18.78 11.16 27.07
N ILE A 147 -17.95 11.11 26.02
CA ILE A 147 -16.83 10.19 25.93
C ILE A 147 -15.54 10.86 26.40
N LYS A 148 -14.86 10.23 27.35
CA LYS A 148 -13.57 10.71 27.84
C LYS A 148 -12.46 10.49 26.82
N TRP A 149 -11.45 11.37 26.83
CA TRP A 149 -10.29 11.29 25.94
C TRP A 149 -9.63 9.92 25.90
N HIS A 150 -9.36 9.32 27.06
CA HIS A 150 -8.71 8.00 27.11
C HIS A 150 -9.53 6.92 26.39
N GLN A 151 -10.86 6.91 26.53
CA GLN A 151 -11.72 5.91 25.90
C GLN A 151 -11.71 6.06 24.38
N MET A 152 -11.76 7.30 23.90
CA MET A 152 -11.75 7.59 22.48
C MET A 152 -10.40 7.22 21.83
N LEU A 153 -9.29 7.59 22.47
CA LEU A 153 -7.94 7.28 21.98
C LEU A 153 -7.70 5.77 21.94
N GLU A 154 -8.06 5.05 23.01
CA GLU A 154 -7.92 3.60 23.05
C GLU A 154 -8.76 2.91 21.97
N ARG A 155 -10.01 3.35 21.82
CA ARG A 155 -10.94 2.79 20.84
C ARG A 155 -10.43 3.00 19.42
N ALA A 156 -10.03 4.22 19.08
CA ALA A 156 -9.46 4.54 17.77
C ALA A 156 -8.21 3.70 17.50
N ALA A 157 -7.30 3.61 18.48
CA ALA A 157 -6.09 2.81 18.35
C ALA A 157 -6.36 1.31 18.17
N THR A 158 -7.29 0.76 18.96
CA THR A 158 -7.67 -0.65 18.92
C THR A 158 -8.35 -1.01 17.60
N GLU A 159 -9.35 -0.22 17.19
CA GLU A 159 -10.05 -0.44 15.93
C GLU A 159 -9.12 -0.25 14.73
N GLY A 160 -8.23 0.75 14.78
CA GLY A 160 -7.25 1.02 13.74
C GLY A 160 -6.22 -0.10 13.61
N ALA A 161 -5.60 -0.52 14.73
CA ALA A 161 -4.65 -1.64 14.76
C ALA A 161 -5.29 -2.94 14.27
N SER A 162 -6.52 -3.25 14.71
CA SER A 162 -7.27 -4.42 14.24
C SER A 162 -7.49 -4.38 12.72
N ARG A 163 -7.91 -3.23 12.18
CA ARG A 163 -8.09 -3.04 10.73
C ARG A 163 -6.78 -3.16 9.96
N ILE A 164 -5.66 -2.67 10.49
CA ILE A 164 -4.34 -2.85 9.88
C ILE A 164 -4.02 -4.35 9.78
N VAL A 165 -4.17 -5.10 10.88
CA VAL A 165 -3.93 -6.55 10.91
C VAL A 165 -4.81 -7.27 9.89
N THR A 166 -6.11 -6.99 9.87
CA THR A 166 -7.03 -7.59 8.90
C THR A 166 -6.64 -7.25 7.45
N THR A 167 -6.24 -6.00 7.19
CA THR A 167 -5.81 -5.56 5.85
C THR A 167 -4.54 -6.29 5.43
N LEU A 168 -3.56 -6.43 6.33
CA LEU A 168 -2.35 -7.21 6.06
C LEU A 168 -2.67 -8.68 5.79
N GLN A 169 -3.59 -9.30 6.53
CA GLN A 169 -4.00 -10.69 6.30
C GLN A 169 -4.63 -10.88 4.92
N ILE A 170 -5.54 -9.99 4.51
CA ILE A 170 -6.27 -10.08 3.24
C ILE A 170 -5.34 -9.80 2.05
N PHE A 171 -4.45 -8.81 2.16
CA PHE A 171 -3.68 -8.28 1.03
C PHE A 171 -2.18 -8.60 1.07
N SER A 172 -1.70 -9.41 2.03
CA SER A 172 -0.27 -9.75 2.23
C SER A 172 0.44 -10.18 0.95
N THR A 173 -0.20 -11.01 0.11
CA THR A 173 0.41 -11.52 -1.14
C THR A 173 0.52 -10.47 -2.24
N TYR A 174 -0.21 -9.36 -2.11
CA TYR A 174 -0.24 -8.26 -3.06
C TYR A 174 0.67 -7.10 -2.65
N PHE A 175 0.87 -6.89 -1.35
CA PHE A 175 1.70 -5.79 -0.85
C PHE A 175 3.19 -5.99 -1.14
N PRO A 176 3.91 -4.91 -1.48
CA PRO A 176 5.37 -4.87 -1.41
C PRO A 176 5.85 -5.13 0.02
N ALA A 177 7.05 -5.73 0.15
CA ALA A 177 7.67 -6.03 1.45
C ALA A 177 7.78 -4.79 2.35
N GLU A 178 8.13 -3.63 1.78
CA GLU A 178 8.26 -2.34 2.49
C GLU A 178 6.96 -1.92 3.20
N ILE A 179 5.79 -2.18 2.59
CA ILE A 179 4.50 -1.86 3.19
C ILE A 179 4.22 -2.77 4.38
N ILE A 180 4.51 -4.06 4.22
CA ILE A 180 4.30 -5.06 5.27
C ILE A 180 5.22 -4.75 6.45
N GLU A 181 6.51 -4.53 6.19
CA GLU A 181 7.51 -4.20 7.20
C GLU A 181 7.13 -2.92 7.96
N THR A 182 6.81 -1.83 7.26
CA THR A 182 6.44 -0.57 7.90
C THR A 182 5.16 -0.70 8.73
N ALA A 183 4.15 -1.40 8.22
CA ALA A 183 2.90 -1.62 8.96
C ALA A 183 3.12 -2.54 10.17
N THR A 184 3.99 -3.55 10.07
CA THR A 184 4.37 -4.40 11.20
C THR A 184 5.17 -3.63 12.24
N GLN A 185 6.11 -2.77 11.84
CA GLN A 185 6.84 -1.88 12.76
C GLN A 185 5.88 -0.92 13.46
N PHE A 186 4.97 -0.29 12.70
CA PHE A 186 3.92 0.58 13.27
C PHE A 186 3.05 -0.16 14.29
N LEU A 187 2.64 -1.39 13.98
CA LEU A 187 1.87 -2.21 14.91
C LEU A 187 2.65 -2.58 16.17
N ASN A 188 3.96 -2.74 16.11
CA ASN A 188 4.79 -3.18 17.23
C ASN A 188 5.52 -2.04 17.94
N CYS A 189 5.36 -0.78 17.50
CA CYS A 189 6.07 0.32 18.12
C CYS A 189 5.57 0.56 19.55
N GLU A 190 6.49 0.96 20.42
CA GLU A 190 6.25 1.02 21.85
C GLU A 190 5.14 2.02 22.20
N PHE A 191 5.09 3.18 21.53
CA PHE A 191 4.05 4.17 21.81
C PHE A 191 2.64 3.65 21.50
N LEU A 192 2.44 2.94 20.39
CA LEU A 192 1.13 2.34 20.10
C LEU A 192 0.78 1.27 21.14
N GLN A 193 1.70 0.35 21.40
CA GLN A 193 1.48 -0.82 22.26
C GLN A 193 1.31 -0.48 23.74
N MET A 194 2.18 0.39 24.26
CA MET A 194 2.28 0.69 25.68
C MET A 194 1.49 1.92 26.08
N ARG A 195 1.26 2.87 25.15
CA ARG A 195 0.51 4.10 25.42
C ARG A 195 -0.92 4.03 24.90
N LEU A 196 -1.11 3.99 23.59
CA LEU A 196 -2.44 4.20 23.00
C LEU A 196 -3.38 3.01 23.23
N LEU A 197 -2.91 1.78 23.03
CA LEU A 197 -3.73 0.57 23.20
C LEU A 197 -4.03 0.22 24.66
N ARG A 198 -3.35 0.87 25.62
CA ARG A 198 -3.48 0.60 27.05
C ARG A 198 -3.80 1.85 27.86
N ILE A 199 -4.24 2.92 27.20
CA ILE A 199 -4.40 4.22 27.84
C ILE A 199 -5.46 4.18 28.95
N ASN A 200 -6.48 3.32 28.84
CA ASN A 200 -7.49 3.15 29.87
C ASN A 200 -6.93 2.43 31.10
N ASP A 201 -6.12 1.38 30.91
CA ASP A 201 -5.40 0.73 32.01
C ASP A 201 -4.53 1.75 32.77
N LEU A 202 -3.83 2.60 32.02
CA LEU A 202 -2.98 3.64 32.59
C LEU A 202 -3.79 4.70 33.35
N VAL A 203 -4.95 5.14 32.83
CA VAL A 203 -5.83 6.07 33.55
C VAL A 203 -6.39 5.42 34.82
N ASN A 204 -6.85 4.17 34.76
CA ASN A 204 -7.38 3.45 35.92
C ASN A 204 -6.31 3.28 37.02
N ALA A 205 -5.08 2.94 36.63
CA ALA A 205 -3.96 2.81 37.57
C ALA A 205 -3.63 4.14 38.29
N ASN A 206 -3.83 5.28 37.63
CA ASN A 206 -3.48 6.60 38.18
C ASN A 206 -4.64 7.31 38.90
N THR A 207 -5.89 6.91 38.64
CA THR A 207 -7.08 7.49 39.27
C THR A 207 -7.47 6.81 40.59
N HIS A 208 -7.04 5.56 40.82
CA HIS A 208 -7.35 4.78 42.02
C HIS A 208 -8.85 4.87 42.39
N PHE A 209 -9.18 5.34 43.61
CA PHE A 209 -10.54 5.49 44.10
C PHE A 209 -11.26 6.75 43.59
N ASN A 210 -10.56 7.70 42.97
CA ASN A 210 -11.13 8.95 42.47
C ASN A 210 -11.08 9.00 40.92
N LYS A 211 -12.18 8.61 40.28
CA LYS A 211 -12.34 8.61 38.82
C LYS A 211 -12.35 10.01 38.18
N ALA A 212 -12.38 11.08 38.98
CA ALA A 212 -12.30 12.46 38.54
C ALA A 212 -10.89 13.06 38.70
N ARG A 213 -9.91 12.29 39.18
CA ARG A 213 -8.53 12.77 39.29
C ARG A 213 -7.97 13.06 37.88
N PRO A 214 -7.35 14.24 37.66
CA PRO A 214 -6.76 14.57 36.37
C PRO A 214 -5.59 13.64 36.06
N VAL A 215 -5.54 13.14 34.82
CA VAL A 215 -4.43 12.32 34.30
C VAL A 215 -3.90 12.96 33.01
N PRO A 216 -2.63 13.38 32.96
CA PRO A 216 -2.05 13.99 31.76
C PRO A 216 -1.80 12.95 30.65
N PHE A 217 -1.82 13.41 29.39
CA PHE A 217 -1.52 12.59 28.22
C PHE A 217 -0.08 12.07 28.18
N PHE A 218 0.88 12.72 28.83
CA PHE A 218 2.19 12.16 29.14
C PHE A 218 2.30 11.96 30.66
N MET A 219 2.39 10.71 31.12
CA MET A 219 2.44 10.38 32.56
C MET A 219 3.85 10.34 33.14
N VAL A 220 4.85 10.16 32.28
CA VAL A 220 6.25 10.14 32.65
C VAL A 220 6.84 11.50 32.31
N LYS A 221 7.80 11.96 33.12
CA LYS A 221 8.62 13.12 32.76
C LYS A 221 9.29 12.85 31.42
N GLU A 222 9.57 13.90 30.66
CA GLU A 222 10.34 13.76 29.44
C GLU A 222 11.69 13.10 29.76
N ASP A 223 11.89 11.92 29.20
CA ASP A 223 13.15 11.20 29.20
C ASP A 223 13.44 10.72 27.78
N GLU A 224 14.71 10.39 27.53
CA GLU A 224 15.21 10.10 26.18
C GLU A 224 14.47 8.91 25.54
N MET A 225 14.13 7.88 26.32
CA MET A 225 13.50 6.65 25.84
C MET A 225 12.03 6.87 25.45
N HIS A 226 11.24 7.56 26.27
CA HIS A 226 9.83 7.85 25.96
C HIS A 226 9.71 8.90 24.83
N ASN A 227 10.69 9.78 24.69
CA ASN A 227 10.77 10.71 23.57
C ASN A 227 11.01 9.96 22.26
N GLN A 228 11.94 8.99 22.27
CA GLN A 228 12.26 8.18 21.11
C GLN A 228 11.06 7.36 20.62
N SER A 229 10.31 6.71 21.52
CA SER A 229 9.13 5.92 21.12
C SER A 229 8.01 6.78 20.53
N TYR A 230 7.81 7.99 21.06
CA TYR A 230 6.89 8.97 20.50
C TYR A 230 7.30 9.44 19.09
N GLU A 231 8.58 9.77 18.92
CA GLU A 231 9.12 10.19 17.62
C GLU A 231 9.03 9.07 16.58
N GLU A 232 9.43 7.86 16.96
CA GLU A 232 9.34 6.66 16.13
C GLU A 232 7.90 6.43 15.66
N PHE A 233 6.92 6.56 16.54
CA PHE A 233 5.50 6.39 16.19
C PHE A 233 5.06 7.34 15.08
N TRP A 234 5.39 8.63 15.16
CA TRP A 234 5.00 9.60 14.13
C TRP A 234 5.79 9.44 12.84
N MET A 235 7.07 9.04 12.91
CA MET A 235 7.86 8.69 11.74
C MET A 235 7.31 7.46 11.00
N LEU A 236 6.93 6.41 11.74
CA LEU A 236 6.28 5.22 11.18
C LEU A 236 4.90 5.54 10.60
N THR A 237 4.15 6.43 11.25
CA THR A 237 2.87 6.93 10.73
C THR A 237 3.06 7.62 9.37
N ALA A 238 4.02 8.55 9.27
CA ALA A 238 4.35 9.23 8.01
C ALA A 238 4.81 8.25 6.93
N SER A 239 5.65 7.29 7.29
CA SER A 239 6.16 6.27 6.38
C SER A 239 5.04 5.39 5.83
N ALA A 240 4.16 4.89 6.71
CA ALA A 240 3.00 4.09 6.32
C ALA A 240 2.06 4.89 5.40
N MET A 241 1.76 6.14 5.75
CA MET A 241 0.92 7.02 4.93
C MET A 241 1.52 7.25 3.54
N THR A 242 2.81 7.53 3.46
CA THR A 242 3.53 7.76 2.19
C THR A 242 3.50 6.51 1.31
N LEU A 243 3.81 5.34 1.85
CA LEU A 243 3.81 4.08 1.10
C LEU A 243 2.40 3.68 0.61
N CYS A 244 1.36 4.08 1.35
CA CYS A 244 -0.02 3.87 0.98
C CYS A 244 -0.59 4.94 0.03
N GLY A 245 0.18 5.96 -0.33
CA GLY A 245 -0.20 6.98 -1.31
C GLY A 245 -1.05 8.11 -0.73
N ALA A 246 -0.82 8.50 0.52
CA ALA A 246 -1.37 9.74 1.06
C ALA A 246 -0.94 10.95 0.21
N GLU A 247 -1.77 11.99 0.19
CA GLU A 247 -1.42 13.26 -0.46
C GLU A 247 -0.18 13.87 0.20
N VAL A 248 0.70 14.48 -0.58
CA VAL A 248 1.97 15.03 -0.09
C VAL A 248 2.01 16.54 -0.32
N SER A 249 2.31 17.30 0.73
CA SER A 249 2.60 18.73 0.67
C SER A 249 3.94 19.01 1.33
N LYS A 250 4.79 19.80 0.67
CA LYS A 250 6.16 20.11 1.14
C LYS A 250 6.99 18.86 1.53
N GLY A 251 6.76 17.74 0.84
CA GLY A 251 7.45 16.47 1.11
C GLY A 251 6.92 15.68 2.32
N GLN A 252 5.82 16.09 2.93
CA GLN A 252 5.19 15.41 4.07
C GLN A 252 3.80 14.87 3.71
N PRO A 253 3.43 13.66 4.18
CA PRO A 253 2.11 13.11 3.94
C PRO A 253 1.07 13.83 4.79
N LEU A 254 -0.05 14.19 4.18
CA LEU A 254 -1.16 14.88 4.83
C LEU A 254 -2.15 13.89 5.41
N PHE A 255 -2.82 14.25 6.51
CA PHE A 255 -3.91 13.44 7.09
C PHE A 255 -5.13 13.29 6.17
N GLY A 256 -5.13 13.99 5.03
CA GLY A 256 -6.27 14.11 4.13
C GLY A 256 -7.29 15.10 4.67
N ARG A 257 -7.97 15.83 3.80
CA ARG A 257 -9.23 16.48 4.17
C ARG A 257 -10.32 15.40 4.17
N PRO A 258 -11.24 15.40 5.16
CA PRO A 258 -12.37 14.47 5.19
C PRO A 258 -13.19 14.51 3.89
#